data_AF-A0AAN6Y8A9-F1
#
_entry.id   AF-A0AAN6Y8A9-F1
#
_cell.length_a   1.000
_cell.length_b   1.000
_cell.length_c   1.000
_cell.angle_alpha   90.00
_cell.angle_beta   90.00
_cell.angle_gamma   90.00
#
_symmetry.space_group_name_H-M   'P 1'
#
loop_
_entity.id
_entity.type
_entity.pdbx_description
1 polymer ?
#
loop_
_entity_poly.entity_id
_entity_poly.type
_entity_poly.pdbx_seq_one_letter_code
_entity_poly.pdbx_strand_id
1 'polypeptide(L)'
;MPSLRFFCGLLITLLWPLQALAQECTLQFDGRIDADLTAADFNDANDIFSNQFVIGQGLAFSQALRLLPAAAGSLFDIEGGLEPVQVLISDDSIFNNQLAFRRAELIPASNDGADASTQGVKTLHFSVLKDLQRPLNLSHEYQLVFLESADFSTNQFVLKTGTILGQDTADPDTLQLFGNVNDGQLLFSTAFTPGVFHNFALLLDFDASTTQVFFSTANDDLVQVTEALQNDLSGQGQFHFGVLKKPVNGVGDITQNGDQPDGINEGIIFGGVFQEDSSDGCMSLTANVE
;
A
#
# COMPACT_ATOMS: atom_id res chain seq x y z
N MET A 1 78.35 -24.48 -4.56
CA MET A 1 77.15 -25.11 -5.17
C MET A 1 76.18 -25.43 -4.03
N PRO A 2 74.88 -25.07 -4.05
CA PRO A 2 74.18 -23.96 -4.73
C PRO A 2 73.61 -22.91 -3.74
N SER A 3 73.35 -21.71 -4.23
CA SER A 3 72.72 -20.59 -3.50
C SER A 3 71.19 -20.72 -3.50
N LEU A 4 70.57 -20.72 -2.32
CA LEU A 4 69.11 -20.73 -2.17
C LEU A 4 68.58 -19.29 -2.28
N ARG A 5 67.96 -18.95 -3.42
CA ARG A 5 67.26 -17.67 -3.62
C ARG A 5 65.81 -17.83 -3.18
N PHE A 6 65.41 -17.13 -2.13
CA PHE A 6 64.01 -16.98 -1.73
C PHE A 6 63.30 -16.09 -2.74
N PHE A 7 62.39 -16.65 -3.53
CA PHE A 7 61.44 -15.89 -4.34
C PHE A 7 60.29 -15.45 -3.44
N CYS A 8 60.23 -14.15 -3.15
CA CYS A 8 59.06 -13.52 -2.53
C CYS A 8 57.99 -13.37 -3.61
N GLY A 9 57.06 -14.33 -3.70
CA GLY A 9 55.88 -14.23 -4.56
C GLY A 9 54.87 -13.26 -3.95
N LEU A 10 54.72 -12.08 -4.54
CA LEU A 10 53.65 -11.14 -4.22
C LEU A 10 52.32 -11.74 -4.74
N LEU A 11 51.49 -12.25 -3.83
CA LEU A 11 50.16 -12.75 -4.16
C LEU A 11 49.22 -11.54 -4.30
N ILE A 12 48.95 -11.11 -5.54
CA ILE A 12 47.95 -10.08 -5.83
C ILE A 12 46.58 -10.77 -5.82
N THR A 13 45.83 -10.63 -4.72
CA THR A 13 44.42 -11.02 -4.67
C THR A 13 43.61 -9.98 -5.44
N LEU A 14 43.21 -10.30 -6.67
CA LEU A 14 42.19 -9.56 -7.41
C LEU A 14 40.84 -9.75 -6.69
N LEU A 15 40.46 -8.78 -5.86
CA LEU A 15 39.08 -8.63 -5.39
C LEU A 15 38.26 -8.14 -6.58
N TRP A 16 37.50 -9.03 -7.21
CA TRP A 16 36.44 -8.63 -8.11
C TRP A 16 35.28 -8.10 -7.26
N PRO A 17 34.78 -6.88 -7.50
CA PRO A 17 33.54 -6.45 -6.86
C PRO A 17 32.45 -7.43 -7.30
N LEU A 18 31.82 -8.09 -6.33
CA LEU A 18 30.54 -8.74 -6.57
C LEU A 18 29.58 -7.63 -6.99
N GLN A 19 29.32 -7.53 -8.29
CA GLN A 19 28.16 -6.80 -8.76
C GLN A 19 26.96 -7.64 -8.32
N ALA A 20 26.24 -7.17 -7.30
CA ALA A 20 24.90 -7.66 -7.03
C ALA A 20 24.10 -7.37 -8.30
N LEU A 21 23.63 -8.42 -8.99
CA LEU A 21 22.64 -8.24 -10.03
C LEU A 21 21.36 -7.76 -9.34
N ALA A 22 20.77 -6.66 -9.82
CA ALA A 22 19.45 -6.25 -9.39
C ALA A 22 18.48 -7.41 -9.64
N GLN A 23 17.60 -7.66 -8.68
CA GLN A 23 16.59 -8.72 -8.80
C GLN A 23 15.38 -8.12 -9.51
N GLU A 24 15.22 -8.41 -10.79
CA GLU A 24 14.03 -8.00 -11.57
C GLU A 24 12.90 -9.02 -11.35
N CYS A 25 11.91 -8.66 -10.53
CA CYS A 25 10.71 -9.47 -10.37
C CYS A 25 9.67 -9.12 -11.42
N THR A 26 8.95 -10.13 -11.92
CA THR A 26 7.86 -9.89 -12.88
C THR A 26 6.75 -9.12 -12.18
N LEU A 27 6.35 -7.97 -12.72
CA LEU A 27 5.24 -7.19 -12.18
C LEU A 27 3.89 -7.74 -12.66
N GLN A 28 2.96 -7.86 -11.73
CA GLN A 28 1.55 -8.10 -11.98
C GLN A 28 0.81 -6.80 -12.29
N PHE A 29 1.14 -5.72 -11.57
CA PHE A 29 0.80 -4.35 -11.94
C PHE A 29 1.84 -3.39 -11.36
N ASP A 30 1.96 -2.21 -11.97
CA ASP A 30 2.79 -1.13 -11.47
C ASP A 30 1.93 0.12 -11.26
N GLY A 31 1.79 0.53 -10.00
CA GLY A 31 1.04 1.72 -9.59
C GLY A 31 1.96 2.89 -9.22
N ARG A 32 3.27 2.77 -9.45
CA ARG A 32 4.22 3.87 -9.21
C ARG A 32 4.05 4.92 -10.31
N ILE A 33 4.19 6.19 -9.94
CA ILE A 33 3.75 7.32 -10.77
C ILE A 33 4.98 8.05 -11.32
N ASP A 34 5.07 8.14 -12.64
CA ASP A 34 6.11 8.90 -13.32
C ASP A 34 5.98 10.41 -13.05
N ALA A 35 7.12 11.10 -13.00
CA ALA A 35 7.19 12.54 -12.69
C ALA A 35 6.65 13.47 -13.80
N ASP A 36 6.21 12.94 -14.94
CA ASP A 36 5.57 13.70 -16.00
C ASP A 36 4.04 13.73 -15.90
N LEU A 37 3.45 12.91 -15.03
CA LEU A 37 2.03 12.92 -14.74
C LEU A 37 1.65 14.06 -13.79
N THR A 38 0.38 14.42 -13.86
CA THR A 38 -0.26 15.38 -12.97
C THR A 38 -1.54 14.78 -12.42
N ALA A 39 -2.07 15.36 -11.34
CA ALA A 39 -3.36 14.93 -10.81
C ALA A 39 -4.52 15.05 -11.84
N ALA A 40 -4.38 15.91 -12.86
CA ALA A 40 -5.37 16.05 -13.94
C ALA A 40 -5.43 14.82 -14.85
N ASP A 41 -4.29 14.14 -15.05
CA ASP A 41 -4.20 12.98 -15.94
C ASP A 41 -4.96 11.76 -15.38
N PHE A 42 -5.23 11.73 -14.07
CA PHE A 42 -6.06 10.71 -13.41
C PHE A 42 -7.56 10.88 -13.66
N ASN A 43 -8.00 11.99 -14.26
CA ASN A 43 -9.39 12.14 -14.68
C ASN A 43 -9.69 11.30 -15.94
N ASP A 44 -8.66 10.96 -16.71
CA ASP A 44 -8.70 10.18 -17.94
C ASP A 44 -7.95 8.85 -17.76
N ALA A 45 -8.08 7.94 -18.72
CA ALA A 45 -7.33 6.68 -18.68
C ALA A 45 -5.82 6.97 -18.80
N ASN A 46 -5.04 6.46 -17.84
CA ASN A 46 -3.60 6.67 -17.76
C ASN A 46 -2.79 5.36 -17.63
N ASP A 47 -3.45 4.21 -17.80
CA ASP A 47 -2.90 2.85 -17.71
C ASP A 47 -2.28 2.44 -16.35
N ILE A 48 -2.24 3.34 -15.36
CA ILE A 48 -1.74 3.08 -14.01
C ILE A 48 -2.90 2.80 -13.06
N PHE A 49 -3.86 3.72 -12.98
CA PHE A 49 -5.05 3.61 -12.14
C PHE A 49 -6.33 3.85 -12.95
N SER A 50 -7.43 3.21 -12.54
CA SER A 50 -8.73 3.42 -13.16
C SER A 50 -9.23 4.85 -12.93
N ASN A 51 -9.77 5.47 -13.98
CA ASN A 51 -10.36 6.80 -13.93
C ASN A 51 -11.86 6.81 -13.57
N GLN A 52 -12.45 5.66 -13.22
CA GLN A 52 -13.89 5.53 -13.00
C GLN A 52 -14.28 5.26 -11.55
N PHE A 53 -13.37 4.78 -10.71
CA PHE A 53 -13.77 4.15 -9.46
C PHE A 53 -13.48 4.99 -8.22
N VAL A 54 -14.31 4.73 -7.21
CA VAL A 54 -14.29 5.20 -5.83
C VAL A 54 -13.84 6.64 -5.57
N ILE A 55 -14.59 7.59 -6.11
CA ILE A 55 -14.51 8.99 -5.72
C ILE A 55 -15.91 9.57 -5.47
N GLY A 56 -15.98 10.64 -4.69
CA GLY A 56 -17.23 11.36 -4.40
C GLY A 56 -17.99 11.73 -5.67
N GLN A 57 -19.33 11.61 -5.62
CA GLN A 57 -20.18 11.91 -6.76
C GLN A 57 -19.97 13.36 -7.26
N GLY A 58 -19.61 13.50 -8.54
CA GLY A 58 -19.38 14.81 -9.16
C GLY A 58 -17.98 15.39 -8.94
N LEU A 59 -17.11 14.70 -8.20
CA LEU A 59 -15.69 15.01 -8.12
C LEU A 59 -14.91 14.35 -9.27
N ALA A 60 -13.84 15.01 -9.68
CA ALA A 60 -12.80 14.46 -10.53
C ALA A 60 -11.59 14.05 -9.67
N PHE A 61 -10.81 13.06 -10.09
CA PHE A 61 -9.61 12.61 -9.35
C PHE A 61 -8.64 13.74 -9.04
N SER A 62 -8.44 14.67 -9.97
CA SER A 62 -7.65 15.89 -9.75
C SER A 62 -8.08 16.75 -8.56
N GLN A 63 -9.32 16.61 -8.07
CA GLN A 63 -9.80 17.30 -6.88
C GLN A 63 -9.46 16.53 -5.59
N ALA A 64 -9.31 15.21 -5.67
CA ALA A 64 -8.98 14.31 -4.56
C ALA A 64 -7.51 13.87 -4.52
N LEU A 65 -6.69 14.19 -5.53
CA LEU A 65 -5.30 13.77 -5.61
C LEU A 65 -4.33 14.94 -5.67
N ARG A 66 -3.15 14.79 -5.06
CA ARG A 66 -1.98 15.66 -5.30
C ARG A 66 -0.77 14.77 -5.52
N LEU A 67 0.02 15.05 -6.55
CA LEU A 67 1.32 14.40 -6.70
C LEU A 67 2.37 15.21 -5.94
N LEU A 68 3.28 14.50 -5.27
CA LEU A 68 4.37 15.10 -4.52
C LEU A 68 5.67 14.95 -5.30
N PRO A 69 6.61 15.90 -5.18
CA PRO A 69 7.89 15.80 -5.88
C PRO A 69 8.60 14.48 -5.57
N ALA A 70 9.27 13.90 -6.56
CA ALA A 70 9.99 12.63 -6.41
C ALA A 70 11.02 12.59 -5.26
N ALA A 71 11.56 13.74 -4.86
CA ALA A 71 12.44 13.85 -3.68
C ALA A 71 11.75 13.51 -2.34
N ALA A 72 10.42 13.43 -2.33
CA ALA A 72 9.59 12.97 -1.23
C ALA A 72 9.18 11.49 -1.39
N GLY A 73 9.80 10.74 -2.31
CA GLY A 73 9.54 9.33 -2.59
C GLY A 73 9.64 8.39 -1.37
N SER A 74 8.90 7.29 -1.41
CA SER A 74 9.09 6.14 -0.52
C SER A 74 10.28 5.26 -0.95
N LEU A 75 10.50 4.15 -0.22
CA LEU A 75 11.59 3.20 -0.50
C LEU A 75 11.68 2.80 -1.98
N PHE A 76 10.54 2.54 -2.64
CA PHE A 76 10.47 2.06 -4.03
C PHE A 76 10.18 3.16 -5.06
N ASP A 77 10.23 4.44 -4.66
CA ASP A 77 10.05 5.57 -5.57
C ASP A 77 11.38 6.29 -5.90
N ILE A 78 12.31 6.35 -4.92
CA ILE A 78 13.48 7.24 -4.97
C ILE A 78 14.41 6.93 -6.15
N GLU A 79 14.72 5.65 -6.40
CA GLU A 79 15.67 5.28 -7.45
C GLU A 79 15.11 5.53 -8.86
N GLY A 80 13.81 5.32 -9.05
CA GLY A 80 13.12 5.59 -10.32
C GLY A 80 12.78 7.07 -10.55
N GLY A 81 12.96 7.94 -9.55
CA GLY A 81 12.52 9.33 -9.62
C GLY A 81 10.99 9.45 -9.72
N LEU A 82 10.28 8.55 -9.04
CA LEU A 82 8.82 8.42 -9.09
C LEU A 82 8.17 9.31 -8.02
N GLU A 83 6.93 9.72 -8.26
CA GLU A 83 6.19 10.66 -7.42
C GLU A 83 5.18 9.96 -6.49
N PRO A 84 5.22 10.21 -5.17
CA PRO A 84 4.14 9.80 -4.29
C PRO A 84 2.83 10.50 -4.63
N VAL A 85 1.72 9.80 -4.42
CA VAL A 85 0.38 10.37 -4.53
C VAL A 85 -0.24 10.57 -3.16
N GLN A 86 -0.64 11.81 -2.91
CA GLN A 86 -1.52 12.15 -1.82
C GLN A 86 -2.98 11.97 -2.24
N VAL A 87 -3.72 11.16 -1.47
CA VAL A 87 -5.16 10.96 -1.60
C VAL A 87 -5.87 11.76 -0.50
N LEU A 88 -6.87 12.54 -0.90
CA LEU A 88 -7.59 13.50 -0.09
C LEU A 88 -9.07 13.13 0.00
N ILE A 89 -9.64 13.32 1.18
CA ILE A 89 -11.09 13.34 1.37
C ILE A 89 -11.55 14.69 1.88
N SER A 90 -12.76 15.07 1.46
CA SER A 90 -13.47 16.26 1.91
C SER A 90 -14.92 15.93 2.26
N ASP A 91 -15.71 16.95 2.59
CA ASP A 91 -17.16 16.79 2.82
C ASP A 91 -17.88 16.20 1.58
N ASP A 92 -17.35 16.46 0.38
CA ASP A 92 -17.92 16.03 -0.91
C ASP A 92 -17.52 14.60 -1.32
N SER A 93 -16.64 13.94 -0.56
CA SER A 93 -16.13 12.59 -0.87
C SER A 93 -17.17 11.48 -0.61
N ILE A 94 -18.41 11.65 -1.04
CA ILE A 94 -19.51 10.71 -0.86
C ILE A 94 -19.64 9.83 -2.11
N PHE A 95 -19.15 8.59 -2.01
CA PHE A 95 -19.21 7.61 -3.10
C PHE A 95 -20.49 6.74 -3.00
N ASN A 96 -21.10 6.43 -4.14
CA ASN A 96 -22.20 5.46 -4.27
C ASN A 96 -23.34 5.62 -3.24
N ASN A 97 -23.75 6.86 -2.99
CA ASN A 97 -24.76 7.22 -1.98
C ASN A 97 -24.45 6.75 -0.54
N GLN A 98 -23.21 6.46 -0.19
CA GLN A 98 -22.79 6.13 1.18
C GLN A 98 -22.64 7.41 2.01
N LEU A 99 -23.77 8.02 2.38
CA LEU A 99 -23.84 9.38 2.96
C LEU A 99 -22.99 9.59 4.22
N ALA A 100 -22.82 8.54 5.02
CA ALA A 100 -22.06 8.60 6.26
C ALA A 100 -20.58 8.24 6.09
N PHE A 101 -20.14 7.82 4.90
CA PHE A 101 -18.74 7.53 4.60
C PHE A 101 -18.08 8.70 3.87
N ARG A 102 -16.75 8.79 3.92
CA ARG A 102 -15.95 9.58 2.97
C ARG A 102 -14.94 8.68 2.28
N ARG A 103 -14.89 8.73 0.95
CA ARG A 103 -14.11 7.82 0.12
C ARG A 103 -13.43 8.54 -1.04
N ALA A 104 -12.15 8.28 -1.17
CA ALA A 104 -11.36 8.51 -2.38
C ALA A 104 -10.32 7.39 -2.42
N GLU A 105 -10.38 6.52 -3.44
CA GLU A 105 -9.51 5.35 -3.56
C GLU A 105 -9.09 5.16 -5.01
N LEU A 106 -7.85 4.71 -5.19
CA LEU A 106 -7.25 4.32 -6.46
C LEU A 106 -7.31 2.80 -6.57
N ILE A 107 -7.68 2.31 -7.76
CA ILE A 107 -7.66 0.89 -8.13
C ILE A 107 -6.73 0.75 -9.35
N PRO A 108 -5.75 -0.18 -9.36
CA PRO A 108 -4.87 -0.38 -10.51
C PRO A 108 -5.69 -0.57 -11.79
N ALA A 109 -5.28 0.05 -12.90
CA ALA A 109 -6.08 0.05 -14.14
C ALA A 109 -6.29 -1.35 -14.71
N SER A 110 -5.33 -2.25 -14.50
CA SER A 110 -5.39 -3.66 -14.91
C SER A 110 -6.22 -4.54 -13.98
N ASN A 111 -6.62 -4.05 -12.80
CA ASN A 111 -7.30 -4.86 -11.79
C ASN A 111 -8.82 -4.78 -11.94
N ASP A 112 -9.38 -5.73 -12.69
CA ASP A 112 -10.81 -5.81 -13.01
C ASP A 112 -11.62 -6.68 -12.04
N GLY A 113 -10.95 -7.24 -11.03
CA GLY A 113 -11.56 -8.09 -10.00
C GLY A 113 -11.56 -9.58 -10.33
N ALA A 114 -11.17 -9.97 -11.54
CA ALA A 114 -11.05 -11.36 -11.99
C ALA A 114 -9.72 -11.64 -12.71
N ASP A 115 -8.83 -10.65 -12.77
CA ASP A 115 -7.51 -10.74 -13.35
C ASP A 115 -6.55 -11.62 -12.52
N ALA A 116 -5.29 -11.70 -12.95
CA ALA A 116 -4.30 -12.59 -12.33
C ALA A 116 -3.73 -12.06 -11.00
N SER A 117 -4.06 -10.82 -10.57
CA SER A 117 -3.57 -10.20 -9.34
C SER A 117 -4.00 -10.87 -8.04
N THR A 118 -4.99 -11.78 -8.10
CA THR A 118 -5.46 -12.58 -6.96
C THR A 118 -5.30 -14.08 -7.19
N GLN A 119 -4.26 -14.51 -7.91
CA GLN A 119 -3.98 -15.91 -8.23
C GLN A 119 -2.55 -16.29 -7.88
N GLY A 120 -2.30 -17.55 -7.50
CA GLY A 120 -0.94 -18.02 -7.18
C GLY A 120 -0.34 -17.31 -5.97
N VAL A 121 0.94 -16.94 -6.07
CA VAL A 121 1.64 -16.21 -5.01
C VAL A 121 2.02 -14.82 -5.52
N LYS A 122 1.57 -13.78 -4.83
CA LYS A 122 1.87 -12.38 -5.19
C LYS A 122 2.49 -11.65 -4.01
N THR A 123 3.38 -10.70 -4.28
CA THR A 123 3.81 -9.74 -3.26
C THR A 123 3.26 -8.36 -3.58
N LEU A 124 2.36 -7.87 -2.74
CA LEU A 124 1.84 -6.51 -2.85
C LEU A 124 2.72 -5.55 -2.05
N HIS A 125 3.26 -4.54 -2.72
CA HIS A 125 4.06 -3.47 -2.14
C HIS A 125 3.25 -2.18 -2.06
N PHE A 126 3.38 -1.48 -0.94
CA PHE A 126 2.89 -0.11 -0.78
C PHE A 126 3.57 0.56 0.40
N SER A 127 3.64 1.88 0.36
CA SER A 127 4.13 2.70 1.46
C SER A 127 3.12 3.76 1.83
N VAL A 128 2.91 3.99 3.13
CA VAL A 128 1.99 5.02 3.63
C VAL A 128 2.69 6.04 4.52
N LEU A 129 2.33 7.30 4.35
CA LEU A 129 2.84 8.44 5.13
C LEU A 129 1.67 9.36 5.53
N LYS A 130 1.69 9.82 6.78
CA LYS A 130 0.74 10.84 7.26
C LYS A 130 0.90 12.15 6.48
N ASP A 131 -0.21 12.77 6.08
CA ASP A 131 -0.20 14.18 5.73
C ASP A 131 -0.33 15.06 6.98
N LEU A 132 0.76 15.69 7.40
CA LEU A 132 0.76 16.60 8.56
C LEU A 132 0.01 17.92 8.30
N GLN A 133 -0.25 18.27 7.04
CA GLN A 133 -1.06 19.44 6.67
C GLN A 133 -2.56 19.13 6.66
N ARG A 134 -2.93 17.84 6.59
CA ARG A 134 -4.31 17.34 6.53
C ARG A 134 -4.47 16.10 7.41
N PRO A 135 -4.26 16.23 8.73
CA PRO A 135 -4.22 15.08 9.63
C PRO A 135 -5.58 14.39 9.68
N LEU A 136 -5.56 13.06 9.84
CA LEU A 136 -6.76 12.27 10.09
C LEU A 136 -7.35 12.58 11.48
N ASN A 137 -8.68 12.54 11.59
CA ASN A 137 -9.37 12.55 12.88
C ASN A 137 -9.45 11.11 13.45
N LEU A 138 -8.48 10.75 14.29
CA LEU A 138 -8.33 9.39 14.82
C LEU A 138 -9.49 8.89 15.71
N SER A 139 -10.51 9.71 16.01
CA SER A 139 -11.77 9.20 16.60
C SER A 139 -12.59 8.34 15.63
N HIS A 140 -12.27 8.37 14.33
CA HIS A 140 -12.91 7.57 13.29
C HIS A 140 -12.04 6.38 12.89
N GLU A 141 -12.65 5.32 12.35
CA GLU A 141 -11.94 4.26 11.63
C GLU A 141 -11.64 4.72 10.21
N TYR A 142 -10.41 4.48 9.77
CA TYR A 142 -9.98 4.62 8.39
C TYR A 142 -9.55 3.27 7.83
N GLN A 143 -9.87 3.01 6.57
CA GLN A 143 -9.33 1.89 5.80
C GLN A 143 -8.50 2.46 4.65
N LEU A 144 -7.23 2.04 4.58
CA LEU A 144 -6.22 2.69 3.73
C LEU A 144 -5.81 1.84 2.53
N VAL A 145 -5.57 0.56 2.77
CA VAL A 145 -5.21 -0.41 1.74
C VAL A 145 -5.97 -1.68 2.00
N PHE A 146 -6.75 -2.17 1.03
CA PHE A 146 -7.53 -3.39 1.20
C PHE A 146 -7.79 -4.11 -0.11
N LEU A 147 -8.06 -5.41 -0.01
CA LEU A 147 -8.53 -6.24 -1.11
C LEU A 147 -10.01 -6.56 -0.89
N GLU A 148 -10.90 -5.89 -1.62
CA GLU A 148 -12.34 -6.13 -1.61
C GLU A 148 -12.65 -7.39 -2.45
N SER A 149 -13.45 -8.32 -1.92
CA SER A 149 -13.85 -9.52 -2.67
C SER A 149 -14.65 -9.17 -3.93
N ALA A 150 -14.60 -10.02 -4.95
CA ALA A 150 -15.28 -9.76 -6.24
C ALA A 150 -16.82 -9.66 -6.13
N ASP A 151 -17.40 -10.12 -5.03
CA ASP A 151 -18.83 -9.97 -4.70
C ASP A 151 -19.15 -8.75 -3.83
N PHE A 152 -18.13 -7.93 -3.50
CA PHE A 152 -18.23 -6.71 -2.70
C PHE A 152 -18.78 -6.94 -1.28
N SER A 153 -18.54 -8.12 -0.71
CA SER A 153 -19.09 -8.51 0.59
C SER A 153 -18.10 -8.41 1.76
N THR A 154 -16.80 -8.51 1.50
CA THR A 154 -15.76 -8.49 2.54
C THR A 154 -14.44 -7.91 2.02
N ASN A 155 -13.57 -7.52 2.96
CA ASN A 155 -12.16 -7.28 2.67
C ASN A 155 -11.34 -8.48 3.13
N GLN A 156 -10.53 -9.04 2.24
CA GLN A 156 -9.69 -10.22 2.48
C GLN A 156 -8.39 -9.89 3.23
N PHE A 157 -7.97 -8.63 3.14
CA PHE A 157 -7.15 -7.97 4.16
C PHE A 157 -7.51 -6.49 4.16
N VAL A 158 -7.19 -5.79 5.24
CA VAL A 158 -7.39 -4.35 5.33
C VAL A 158 -6.40 -3.72 6.30
N LEU A 159 -5.65 -2.73 5.82
CA LEU A 159 -4.87 -1.82 6.65
C LEU A 159 -5.77 -0.72 7.18
N LYS A 160 -5.85 -0.61 8.51
CA LYS A 160 -6.66 0.39 9.21
C LYS A 160 -5.82 1.31 10.06
N THR A 161 -6.38 2.47 10.40
CA THR A 161 -5.88 3.37 11.45
C THR A 161 -7.06 4.09 12.11
N GLY A 162 -6.82 4.72 13.26
CA GLY A 162 -7.86 5.39 14.04
C GLY A 162 -8.66 4.43 14.91
N THR A 163 -9.80 4.87 15.42
CA THR A 163 -10.64 4.11 16.34
C THR A 163 -11.51 3.12 15.58
N ILE A 164 -11.16 1.83 15.62
CA ILE A 164 -11.82 0.76 14.86
C ILE A 164 -13.24 0.56 15.37
N LEU A 165 -14.22 0.69 14.47
CA LEU A 165 -15.64 0.66 14.83
C LEU A 165 -16.02 -0.73 15.35
N GLY A 166 -16.65 -0.75 16.52
CA GLY A 166 -17.09 -2.00 17.16
C GLY A 166 -15.96 -2.77 17.87
N GLN A 167 -14.76 -2.20 17.98
CA GLN A 167 -13.63 -2.80 18.71
C GLN A 167 -13.04 -1.81 19.72
N ASP A 168 -12.46 -2.33 20.79
CA ASP A 168 -11.69 -1.52 21.74
C ASP A 168 -10.29 -1.25 21.14
N THR A 169 -10.10 -0.03 20.63
CA THR A 169 -8.81 0.37 20.04
C THR A 169 -7.93 1.00 21.11
N ALA A 170 -6.95 0.23 21.59
CA ALA A 170 -6.06 0.67 22.67
C ALA A 170 -5.27 1.94 22.32
N ASP A 171 -4.77 2.04 21.08
CA ASP A 171 -4.11 3.22 20.54
C ASP A 171 -4.58 3.50 19.10
N PRO A 172 -5.43 4.53 18.89
CA PRO A 172 -5.90 4.92 17.57
C PRO A 172 -4.78 5.39 16.62
N ASP A 173 -3.62 5.78 17.14
CA ASP A 173 -2.50 6.26 16.32
C ASP A 173 -1.57 5.12 15.85
N THR A 174 -2.19 4.06 15.34
CA THR A 174 -1.53 2.83 14.91
C THR A 174 -2.01 2.40 13.53
N LEU A 175 -1.09 1.90 12.72
CA LEU A 175 -1.39 1.11 11.53
C LEU A 175 -1.68 -0.32 11.97
N GLN A 176 -2.85 -0.84 11.61
CA GLN A 176 -3.33 -2.17 12.01
C GLN A 176 -3.76 -2.94 10.76
N LEU A 177 -2.98 -3.95 10.37
CA LEU A 177 -3.30 -4.82 9.25
C LEU A 177 -4.11 -6.01 9.76
N PHE A 178 -5.37 -6.08 9.34
CA PHE A 178 -6.23 -7.23 9.56
C PHE A 178 -6.25 -8.12 8.32
N GLY A 179 -6.39 -9.43 8.53
CA GLY A 179 -6.73 -10.38 7.47
C GLY A 179 -8.20 -10.26 7.08
N ASN A 180 -8.79 -11.35 6.63
CA ASN A 180 -10.16 -11.38 6.16
C ASN A 180 -11.08 -10.88 7.27
N VAL A 181 -11.90 -9.87 6.97
CA VAL A 181 -12.73 -9.19 7.96
C VAL A 181 -13.75 -10.13 8.60
N ASN A 182 -14.11 -11.23 7.93
CA ASN A 182 -14.97 -12.27 8.48
C ASN A 182 -14.32 -12.99 9.67
N ASP A 183 -13.00 -13.17 9.65
CA ASP A 183 -12.23 -13.77 10.75
C ASP A 183 -11.74 -12.71 11.75
N GLY A 184 -11.45 -11.51 11.27
CA GLY A 184 -11.03 -10.36 12.08
C GLY A 184 -9.64 -10.51 12.71
N GLN A 185 -8.80 -11.40 12.19
CA GLN A 185 -7.46 -11.62 12.72
C GLN A 185 -6.56 -10.40 12.47
N LEU A 186 -5.95 -9.88 13.53
CA LEU A 186 -4.86 -8.90 13.41
C LEU A 186 -3.58 -9.63 12.95
N LEU A 187 -3.08 -9.29 11.77
CA LEU A 187 -1.88 -9.88 11.19
C LEU A 187 -0.62 -9.15 11.65
N PHE A 188 -0.68 -7.82 11.68
CA PHE A 188 0.44 -6.97 12.10
C PHE A 188 -0.05 -5.60 12.56
N SER A 189 0.67 -4.97 13.50
CA SER A 189 0.42 -3.58 13.88
C SER A 189 1.71 -2.84 14.24
N THR A 190 1.71 -1.53 14.00
CA THR A 190 2.82 -0.64 14.37
C THR A 190 2.30 0.77 14.64
N ALA A 191 3.08 1.59 15.34
CA ALA A 191 2.75 3.00 15.53
C ALA A 191 2.78 3.75 14.19
N PHE A 192 1.81 4.63 13.92
CA PHE A 192 1.82 5.41 12.69
C PHE A 192 2.67 6.66 12.87
N THR A 193 3.99 6.52 12.78
CA THR A 193 4.94 7.58 13.14
C THR A 193 4.87 8.77 12.15
N PRO A 194 4.74 10.03 12.59
CA PRO A 194 4.70 11.17 11.68
C PRO A 194 6.04 11.39 10.97
N GLY A 195 6.00 11.79 9.70
CA GLY A 195 7.17 12.25 8.95
C GLY A 195 8.05 11.13 8.36
N VAL A 196 7.64 9.86 8.45
CA VAL A 196 8.33 8.73 7.82
C VAL A 196 7.34 7.85 7.05
N PHE A 197 7.75 7.32 5.91
CA PHE A 197 7.01 6.26 5.24
C PHE A 197 7.02 4.98 6.07
N HIS A 198 5.93 4.26 6.00
CA HIS A 198 5.74 2.93 6.56
C HIS A 198 5.59 2.01 5.36
N ASN A 199 6.65 1.26 5.05
CA ASN A 199 6.75 0.45 3.85
C ASN A 199 6.25 -0.96 4.19
N PHE A 200 5.35 -1.50 3.37
CA PHE A 200 4.80 -2.83 3.51
C PHE A 200 5.10 -3.63 2.25
N ALA A 201 5.41 -4.91 2.44
CA ALA A 201 5.17 -5.93 1.44
C ALA A 201 4.35 -7.06 2.04
N LEU A 202 3.23 -7.39 1.39
CA LEU A 202 2.36 -8.49 1.77
C LEU A 202 2.58 -9.62 0.78
N LEU A 203 3.22 -10.70 1.22
CA LEU A 203 3.28 -11.94 0.45
C LEU A 203 1.94 -12.66 0.65
N LEU A 204 1.12 -12.61 -0.39
CA LEU A 204 -0.23 -13.15 -0.49
C LEU A 204 -0.16 -14.46 -1.25
N ASP A 205 -0.33 -15.58 -0.54
CA ASP A 205 -0.43 -16.90 -1.14
C ASP A 205 -1.92 -17.25 -1.27
N PHE A 206 -2.46 -17.04 -2.48
CA PHE A 206 -3.86 -17.31 -2.80
C PHE A 206 -4.14 -18.81 -2.87
N ASP A 207 -3.13 -19.63 -3.18
CA ASP A 207 -3.25 -21.09 -3.26
C ASP A 207 -3.30 -21.73 -1.86
N ALA A 208 -2.49 -21.22 -0.92
CA ALA A 208 -2.42 -21.70 0.46
C ALA A 208 -3.31 -20.92 1.44
N SER A 209 -3.94 -19.83 1.00
CA SER A 209 -4.70 -18.90 1.85
C SER A 209 -3.86 -18.42 3.04
N THR A 210 -2.72 -17.81 2.73
CA THR A 210 -1.86 -17.20 3.75
C THR A 210 -1.43 -15.79 3.40
N THR A 211 -1.11 -15.01 4.44
CA THR A 211 -0.50 -13.70 4.32
C THR A 211 0.73 -13.64 5.21
N GLN A 212 1.85 -13.22 4.65
CA GLN A 212 3.07 -12.92 5.38
C GLN A 212 3.43 -11.44 5.21
N VAL A 213 3.83 -10.80 6.31
CA VAL A 213 4.08 -9.36 6.35
C VAL A 213 5.57 -9.09 6.43
N PHE A 214 6.03 -8.22 5.53
CA PHE A 214 7.32 -7.56 5.57
C PHE A 214 7.09 -6.07 5.79
N PHE A 215 7.95 -5.45 6.58
CA PHE A 215 7.76 -4.08 7.01
C PHE A 215 9.10 -3.38 7.22
N SER A 216 9.12 -2.08 6.93
CA SER A 216 10.18 -1.17 7.33
C SER A 216 9.66 0.27 7.44
N THR A 217 10.52 1.20 7.85
CA THR A 217 10.20 2.62 7.86
C THR A 217 11.24 3.43 7.11
N ALA A 218 10.85 4.62 6.66
CA ALA A 218 11.71 5.51 5.88
C ALA A 218 12.32 4.76 4.68
N ASN A 219 13.65 4.71 4.57
CA ASN A 219 14.36 4.09 3.46
C ASN A 219 15.08 2.80 3.89
N ASP A 220 14.70 2.23 5.04
CA ASP A 220 15.26 0.95 5.47
C ASP A 220 14.71 -0.19 4.62
N ASP A 221 15.53 -1.20 4.35
CA ASP A 221 15.11 -2.42 3.66
C ASP A 221 13.96 -3.12 4.39
N LEU A 222 13.04 -3.71 3.63
CA LEU A 222 11.94 -4.50 4.17
C LEU A 222 12.48 -5.72 4.91
N VAL A 223 12.01 -5.93 6.14
CA VAL A 223 12.31 -7.13 6.92
C VAL A 223 11.04 -7.92 7.18
N GLN A 224 11.18 -9.25 7.21
CA GLN A 224 10.09 -10.14 7.60
C GLN A 224 9.70 -9.87 9.06
N VAL A 225 8.44 -9.50 9.30
CA VAL A 225 7.91 -9.24 10.66
C VAL A 225 6.91 -10.28 11.14
N THR A 226 6.41 -11.13 10.24
CA THR A 226 5.57 -12.30 10.60
C THR A 226 6.03 -13.57 9.90
N GLU A 227 5.61 -14.72 10.42
CA GLU A 227 5.51 -15.94 9.60
C GLU A 227 4.33 -15.84 8.63
N ALA A 228 4.15 -16.85 7.76
CA ALA A 228 2.94 -16.98 6.96
C ALA A 228 1.75 -17.32 7.87
N LEU A 229 0.82 -16.40 7.99
CA LEU A 229 -0.38 -16.54 8.81
C LEU A 229 -1.55 -16.98 7.94
N GLN A 230 -2.41 -17.85 8.46
CA GLN A 230 -3.64 -18.22 7.77
C GLN A 230 -4.50 -16.97 7.54
N ASN A 231 -4.98 -16.81 6.31
CA ASN A 231 -5.83 -15.70 5.91
C ASN A 231 -6.64 -16.12 4.67
N ASP A 232 -7.97 -16.14 4.74
CA ASP A 232 -8.81 -16.50 3.58
C ASP A 232 -8.73 -15.41 2.51
N LEU A 233 -8.12 -15.75 1.37
CA LEU A 233 -7.93 -14.90 0.19
C LEU A 233 -8.70 -15.43 -1.04
N SER A 234 -9.72 -16.26 -0.85
CA SER A 234 -10.39 -16.97 -1.96
C SER A 234 -11.40 -16.13 -2.78
N GLY A 235 -11.62 -14.87 -2.43
CA GLY A 235 -12.71 -14.04 -2.95
C GLY A 235 -12.43 -13.33 -4.28
N GLN A 236 -11.21 -13.45 -4.84
CA GLN A 236 -10.72 -12.61 -5.95
C GLN A 236 -10.96 -11.11 -5.64
N GLY A 237 -11.05 -10.24 -6.65
CA GLY A 237 -11.53 -8.87 -6.46
C GLY A 237 -10.44 -7.81 -6.57
N GLN A 238 -10.67 -6.68 -5.92
CA GLN A 238 -9.99 -5.42 -6.26
C GLN A 238 -9.12 -4.89 -5.12
N PHE A 239 -7.94 -4.39 -5.47
CA PHE A 239 -7.03 -3.69 -4.57
C PHE A 239 -7.36 -2.20 -4.55
N HIS A 240 -7.65 -1.68 -3.36
CA HIS A 240 -7.97 -0.29 -3.12
C HIS A 240 -6.84 0.38 -2.35
N PHE A 241 -6.37 1.52 -2.85
CA PHE A 241 -5.37 2.38 -2.21
C PHE A 241 -5.95 3.77 -2.02
N GLY A 242 -6.22 4.18 -0.78
CA GLY A 242 -6.79 5.50 -0.54
C GLY A 242 -7.31 5.71 0.86
N VAL A 243 -8.41 6.45 0.98
CA VAL A 243 -8.96 6.81 2.29
C VAL A 243 -10.46 6.53 2.29
N LEU A 244 -10.87 5.50 3.02
CA LEU A 244 -12.25 5.28 3.44
C LEU A 244 -12.38 5.65 4.92
N LYS A 245 -13.11 6.72 5.22
CA LYS A 245 -13.44 7.16 6.58
C LYS A 245 -14.85 6.72 6.96
N LYS A 246 -14.97 5.94 8.03
CA LYS A 246 -16.26 5.55 8.62
C LYS A 246 -16.81 6.63 9.56
N PRO A 247 -18.13 6.69 9.79
CA PRO A 247 -18.72 7.59 10.77
C PRO A 247 -18.50 7.08 12.19
N VAL A 248 -18.75 7.93 13.18
CA VAL A 248 -18.92 7.52 14.57
C VAL A 248 -20.40 7.43 14.93
N ASN A 249 -20.75 6.77 16.03
CA ASN A 249 -22.14 6.67 16.53
C ASN A 249 -23.17 6.12 15.53
N GLY A 250 -22.75 5.42 14.48
CA GLY A 250 -23.65 4.80 13.50
C GLY A 250 -24.42 3.64 14.11
N VAL A 251 -25.71 3.52 13.77
CA VAL A 251 -26.59 2.40 14.16
C VAL A 251 -27.28 1.86 12.92
N GLY A 252 -27.34 0.54 12.78
CA GLY A 252 -27.92 -0.12 11.61
C GLY A 252 -27.00 -0.05 10.40
N ASP A 253 -27.49 0.42 9.26
CA ASP A 253 -26.67 0.64 8.07
C ASP A 253 -25.76 1.86 8.26
N ILE A 254 -24.52 1.59 8.65
CA ILE A 254 -23.52 2.63 8.91
C ILE A 254 -23.05 3.34 7.64
N THR A 255 -23.37 2.85 6.44
CA THR A 255 -23.06 3.58 5.21
C THR A 255 -23.98 4.80 5.04
N GLN A 256 -25.15 4.76 5.69
CA GLN A 256 -26.16 5.82 5.66
C GLN A 256 -26.26 6.61 6.96
N ASN A 257 -25.85 6.02 8.09
CA ASN A 257 -26.09 6.56 9.42
C ASN A 257 -24.79 6.76 10.22
N GLY A 258 -24.80 7.76 11.10
CA GLY A 258 -23.68 8.10 11.98
C GLY A 258 -23.17 9.51 11.72
N ASP A 259 -22.27 9.97 12.58
CA ASP A 259 -21.78 11.34 12.59
C ASP A 259 -20.47 11.46 11.82
N GLN A 260 -20.38 12.51 11.00
CA GLN A 260 -19.16 13.02 10.39
C GLN A 260 -18.98 14.49 10.85
N PRO A 261 -17.76 14.96 11.12
CA PRO A 261 -17.53 16.38 11.33
C PRO A 261 -17.73 17.14 10.01
N ASP A 262 -18.06 18.43 10.11
CA ASP A 262 -18.04 19.35 8.96
C ASP A 262 -16.61 19.82 8.66
N GLY A 263 -16.35 20.26 7.43
CA GLY A 263 -15.08 20.85 7.04
C GLY A 263 -13.94 19.83 6.92
N ILE A 264 -14.26 18.60 6.51
CA ILE A 264 -13.27 17.54 6.32
C ILE A 264 -12.23 17.99 5.29
N ASN A 265 -10.97 17.89 5.68
CA ASN A 265 -9.79 18.12 4.85
C ASN A 265 -8.68 17.23 5.39
N GLU A 266 -8.74 15.97 5.00
CA GLU A 266 -7.91 14.89 5.54
C GLU A 266 -7.24 14.15 4.39
N GLY A 267 -6.04 13.61 4.61
CA GLY A 267 -5.35 12.87 3.55
C GLY A 267 -4.24 11.95 4.03
N ILE A 268 -3.87 11.03 3.16
CA ILE A 268 -2.75 10.10 3.31
C ILE A 268 -1.92 10.12 2.03
N ILE A 269 -0.62 9.96 2.20
CA ILE A 269 0.35 9.90 1.11
C ILE A 269 0.71 8.43 0.89
N PHE A 270 0.63 8.00 -0.37
CA PHE A 270 0.98 6.67 -0.85
C PHE A 270 2.21 6.76 -1.76
N GLY A 271 3.10 5.79 -1.66
CA GLY A 271 4.25 5.63 -2.55
C GLY A 271 4.56 4.14 -2.74
N GLY A 272 5.36 3.80 -3.75
CA GLY A 272 5.83 2.43 -3.97
C GLY A 272 4.70 1.41 -4.12
N VAL A 273 3.60 1.79 -4.78
CA VAL A 273 2.44 0.91 -4.99
C VAL A 273 2.68 0.04 -6.21
N PHE A 274 2.92 -1.25 -6.03
CA PHE A 274 3.05 -2.21 -7.14
C PHE A 274 2.81 -3.63 -6.61
N GLN A 275 2.63 -4.58 -7.53
CA GLN A 275 2.52 -5.99 -7.16
C GLN A 275 3.44 -6.83 -8.03
N GLU A 276 4.18 -7.73 -7.40
CA GLU A 276 5.04 -8.71 -8.06
C GLU A 276 4.30 -10.04 -8.20
N ASP A 277 4.54 -10.73 -9.31
CA ASP A 277 4.28 -12.17 -9.43
C ASP A 277 5.41 -12.93 -8.72
N SER A 278 5.13 -13.39 -7.51
CA SER A 278 6.08 -14.08 -6.63
C SER A 278 5.94 -15.61 -6.72
N SER A 279 5.28 -16.12 -7.75
CA SER A 279 5.06 -17.56 -7.95
C SER A 279 6.35 -18.38 -8.09
N ASP A 280 7.46 -17.74 -8.46
CA ASP A 280 8.81 -18.33 -8.51
C ASP A 280 9.67 -18.03 -7.27
N GLY A 281 9.09 -17.34 -6.29
CA GLY A 281 9.77 -16.87 -5.08
C GLY A 281 10.49 -15.53 -5.23
N CYS A 282 10.34 -14.83 -6.36
CA CYS A 282 10.89 -13.48 -6.52
C CYS A 282 10.13 -12.47 -5.67
N MET A 283 10.87 -11.67 -4.91
CA MET A 283 10.33 -10.56 -4.11
C MET A 283 11.38 -9.49 -3.89
N SER A 284 11.03 -8.23 -4.12
CA SER A 284 11.91 -7.09 -3.84
C SER A 284 11.86 -6.68 -2.37
N LEU A 285 13.02 -6.57 -1.72
CA LEU A 285 13.12 -6.14 -0.31
C LEU A 285 13.88 -4.82 -0.11
N THR A 286 14.51 -4.31 -1.17
CA THR A 286 15.38 -3.13 -1.14
C THR A 286 15.08 -2.25 -2.34
N ALA A 287 15.44 -0.97 -2.30
CA ALA A 287 15.17 -0.01 -3.37
C ALA A 287 15.78 -0.37 -4.75
N ASN A 288 16.81 -1.24 -4.82
CA ASN A 288 17.49 -1.64 -6.05
C ASN A 288 16.66 -2.63 -6.90
N VAL A 289 15.50 -2.19 -7.35
CA VAL A 289 14.64 -2.89 -8.30
C VAL A 289 14.70 -2.10 -9.61
N GLU A 290 15.49 -2.57 -10.58
CA GLU A 290 15.47 -2.02 -11.95
C GLU A 290 14.22 -2.50 -12.71
#